data_AF-A0A952TQ15-F1
#
_entry.id   AF-A0A952TQ15-F1
#
_cell.length_a   1.000
_cell.length_b   1.000
_cell.length_c   1.000
_cell.angle_alpha   90.00
_cell.angle_beta   90.00
_cell.angle_gamma   90.00
#
_symmetry.space_group_name_H-M   'P 1'
#
loop_
_entity.id
_entity.type
_entity.pdbx_description
1 polymer ?
#
loop_
_entity_poly.entity_id
_entity_poly.type
_entity_poly.pdbx_seq_one_letter_code
_entity_poly.pdbx_strand_id
1 'polypeptide(L)'
;MKTSIALVSPFIFLLGLAGCSAGGGGGGETGRVVPRDYDKIACRNNAPDAGPNALFQNKTKTEFVFGVFNKPYDRYDLEAVLDASAVSTTDYVRSLGVNLFRVARANLGGACQTYFNLEEVPTDLRSVWDRASGGISDGRLAGLYWDNCQTRCQDFEIVSPTILVDEASDRWTLVHEMMHHNFNQGRKANRSIIPYTPLVRQMQRSLQRIEKWMNEHKDRADVTKLESIVAETESLNRSLYELEVRGSFEEVALEALLIREWTEGRMTGGNLQAAESSLWYMEASRKNGLATFQEVRGLLNYVKSEATKNAFTVPANIPRIEAAIVEIESQTQKVIDDARKRVDAKKTGKGLRPLFRLDPRMATHLKAHLDQREGAAALQDAKATLERLSAQGAEL
;
A
#
# COMPACT_ATOMS: atom_id res chain seq x y z
N MET A 1 26.55 -12.81 33.79
CA MET A 1 25.09 -12.65 33.58
C MET A 1 24.79 -13.04 32.14
N LYS A 2 24.03 -14.13 31.92
CA LYS A 2 23.56 -14.55 30.59
C LYS A 2 22.26 -13.81 30.30
N THR A 3 22.32 -12.65 29.67
CA THR A 3 21.14 -12.05 29.04
C THR A 3 20.82 -12.87 27.81
N SER A 4 19.96 -13.87 27.99
CA SER A 4 19.27 -14.53 26.88
C SER A 4 18.38 -13.49 26.22
N ILE A 5 18.93 -12.77 25.24
CA ILE A 5 18.12 -11.90 24.39
C ILE A 5 17.17 -12.82 23.63
N ALA A 6 15.89 -12.76 23.95
CA ALA A 6 14.80 -13.46 23.28
C ALA A 6 14.56 -12.85 21.88
N LEU A 7 15.60 -12.79 21.04
CA LEU A 7 15.56 -12.23 19.68
C LEU A 7 14.99 -13.20 18.64
N VAL A 8 14.65 -14.43 19.04
CA VAL A 8 14.18 -15.49 18.11
C VAL A 8 12.65 -15.55 17.98
N SER A 9 11.90 -14.77 18.79
CA SER A 9 10.43 -14.81 18.79
C SER A 9 9.64 -13.70 18.06
N PRO A 10 10.24 -12.69 17.37
CA PRO A 10 9.46 -11.74 16.57
C PRO A 10 9.36 -12.09 15.07
N PHE A 11 10.29 -12.89 14.52
CA PHE A 11 10.31 -13.21 13.08
C PHE A 11 9.11 -14.05 12.60
N ILE A 12 8.39 -14.71 13.52
CA ILE A 12 7.17 -15.47 13.22
C ILE A 12 6.02 -14.53 12.82
N PHE A 13 5.99 -13.28 13.30
CA PHE A 13 4.95 -12.31 12.93
C PHE A 13 5.02 -11.90 11.45
N LEU A 14 6.22 -11.79 10.87
CA LEU A 14 6.41 -11.50 9.44
C LEU A 14 6.03 -12.68 8.52
N LEU A 15 6.11 -13.92 9.03
CA LEU A 15 5.76 -15.11 8.26
C LEU A 15 4.25 -15.41 8.26
N GLY A 16 3.51 -14.93 9.27
CA GLY A 16 2.04 -15.01 9.33
C GLY A 16 1.32 -14.13 8.29
N LEU A 17 2.01 -13.14 7.74
CA LEU A 17 1.46 -12.16 6.79
C LEU A 17 1.62 -12.54 5.31
N ALA A 18 2.23 -13.70 5.00
CA ALA A 18 2.43 -14.20 3.64
C ALA A 18 1.33 -15.19 3.18
N GLY A 19 0.17 -15.19 3.84
CA GLY A 19 -1.02 -15.90 3.40
C GLY A 19 -1.73 -15.16 2.27
N CYS A 20 -1.29 -15.38 1.03
CA CYS A 20 -2.03 -15.14 -0.23
C CYS A 20 -2.98 -13.92 -0.24
N SER A 21 -2.41 -12.73 -0.37
CA SER A 21 -3.09 -11.56 -0.97
C SER A 21 -2.01 -10.77 -1.68
N ALA A 22 -1.78 -11.07 -2.96
CA ALA A 22 -0.79 -10.40 -3.79
C ALA A 22 -1.35 -9.07 -4.36
N GLY A 23 -2.03 -8.27 -3.53
CA GLY A 23 -2.65 -7.02 -4.01
C GLY A 23 -3.94 -6.57 -3.32
N GLY A 24 -4.48 -7.33 -2.37
CA GLY A 24 -5.64 -6.91 -1.58
C GLY A 24 -5.21 -6.12 -0.35
N GLY A 25 -5.36 -4.80 -0.39
CA GLY A 25 -5.54 -3.99 0.80
C GLY A 25 -6.69 -4.57 1.62
N GLY A 26 -6.37 -5.14 2.79
CA GLY A 26 -7.38 -5.77 3.64
C GLY A 26 -6.87 -6.85 4.61
N GLY A 27 -5.63 -7.33 4.46
CA GLY A 27 -5.14 -8.50 5.20
C GLY A 27 -4.19 -8.26 6.38
N GLY A 28 -4.17 -7.07 6.99
CA GLY A 28 -3.42 -6.87 8.25
C GLY A 28 -4.29 -7.24 9.45
N GLU A 29 -3.80 -8.09 10.35
CA GLU A 29 -4.43 -8.71 11.55
C GLU A 29 -5.17 -7.80 12.55
N THR A 30 -5.48 -6.55 12.23
CA THR A 30 -6.37 -5.71 13.04
C THR A 30 -7.54 -5.29 12.18
N GLY A 31 -8.70 -5.89 12.42
CA GLY A 31 -9.95 -5.59 11.71
C GLY A 31 -10.10 -4.08 11.49
N ARG A 32 -10.14 -3.70 10.22
CA ARG A 32 -10.25 -2.31 9.78
C ARG A 32 -11.72 -1.93 9.86
N VAL A 33 -12.05 -1.03 10.77
CA VAL A 33 -13.42 -0.73 11.22
C VAL A 33 -13.79 0.70 10.83
N VAL A 34 -14.82 0.89 9.98
CA VAL A 34 -15.44 2.22 9.82
C VAL A 34 -16.21 2.61 11.10
N PRO A 35 -16.28 3.91 11.45
CA PRO A 35 -17.15 4.39 12.52
C PRO A 35 -18.62 3.95 12.33
N ARG A 36 -19.35 3.78 13.44
CA ARG A 36 -20.80 3.52 13.41
C ARG A 36 -21.52 4.66 12.66
N ASP A 37 -22.53 4.31 11.84
CA ASP A 37 -23.42 5.22 11.10
C ASP A 37 -22.91 5.84 9.77
N TYR A 38 -21.76 5.40 9.22
CA TYR A 38 -21.28 5.88 7.91
C TYR A 38 -22.28 5.63 6.75
N ASP A 39 -23.13 4.61 6.91
CA ASP A 39 -24.17 4.12 6.01
C ASP A 39 -25.46 4.97 6.00
N LYS A 40 -25.68 5.79 7.04
CA LYS A 40 -26.84 6.71 7.10
C LYS A 40 -26.69 7.93 6.19
N ILE A 41 -25.52 8.09 5.55
CA ILE A 41 -25.16 9.28 4.79
C ILE A 41 -25.37 9.09 3.29
N ALA A 42 -25.32 7.85 2.80
CA ALA A 42 -25.38 7.55 1.37
C ALA A 42 -26.58 8.20 0.67
N CYS A 43 -27.79 8.12 1.25
CA CYS A 43 -29.01 8.75 0.71
C CYS A 43 -29.20 10.22 1.09
N ARG A 44 -28.59 10.71 2.19
CA ARG A 44 -28.95 12.02 2.76
C ARG A 44 -28.49 13.19 1.90
N ASN A 45 -27.47 12.96 1.09
CA ASN A 45 -26.86 13.99 0.25
C ASN A 45 -27.07 13.75 -1.25
N ASN A 46 -27.26 12.50 -1.71
CA ASN A 46 -27.59 12.15 -3.09
C ASN A 46 -28.29 10.78 -3.14
N ALA A 47 -29.31 10.62 -3.99
CA ALA A 47 -29.86 9.28 -4.27
C ALA A 47 -28.80 8.42 -5.01
N PRO A 48 -28.84 7.07 -4.93
CA PRO A 48 -27.83 6.21 -5.56
C PRO A 48 -27.65 6.44 -7.08
N ASP A 49 -28.71 6.85 -7.76
CA ASP A 49 -28.78 7.18 -9.18
C ASP A 49 -28.58 8.68 -9.48
N ALA A 50 -28.46 9.54 -8.47
CA ALA A 50 -28.25 10.96 -8.65
C ALA A 50 -26.80 11.26 -9.10
N GLY A 51 -26.68 11.98 -10.21
CA GLY A 51 -25.41 12.35 -10.85
C GLY A 51 -25.38 11.97 -12.32
N PRO A 52 -24.41 12.48 -13.10
CA PRO A 52 -24.20 12.07 -14.47
C PRO A 52 -23.78 10.60 -14.60
N ASN A 53 -23.81 10.12 -15.83
CA ASN A 53 -23.20 8.84 -16.19
C ASN A 53 -21.68 8.93 -16.11
N ALA A 54 -21.04 7.82 -15.79
CA ALA A 54 -19.61 7.64 -15.93
C ALA A 54 -19.17 7.86 -17.39
N LEU A 55 -17.94 8.32 -17.57
CA LEU A 55 -17.38 8.64 -18.88
C LEU A 55 -16.89 7.37 -19.59
N PHE A 56 -17.80 6.52 -20.07
CA PHE A 56 -17.45 5.25 -20.75
C PHE A 56 -16.51 5.41 -21.95
N GLN A 57 -16.50 6.58 -22.60
CA GLN A 57 -15.54 6.90 -23.67
C GLN A 57 -14.07 6.84 -23.20
N ASN A 58 -13.82 7.03 -21.91
CA ASN A 58 -12.47 6.96 -21.33
C ASN A 58 -11.92 5.54 -21.31
N LYS A 59 -12.78 4.50 -21.36
CA LYS A 59 -12.37 3.09 -21.30
C LYS A 59 -11.38 2.66 -22.39
N THR A 60 -11.36 3.37 -23.51
CA THR A 60 -10.44 3.09 -24.64
C THR A 60 -9.11 3.83 -24.54
N LYS A 61 -8.95 4.67 -23.52
CA LYS A 61 -7.76 5.48 -23.28
C LYS A 61 -7.04 4.95 -22.04
N THR A 62 -5.73 5.12 -22.02
CA THR A 62 -4.91 4.79 -20.86
C THR A 62 -3.81 5.82 -20.72
N GLU A 63 -3.66 6.39 -19.54
CA GLU A 63 -2.55 7.26 -19.20
C GLU A 63 -2.15 7.03 -17.74
N PHE A 64 -1.12 6.23 -17.54
CA PHE A 64 -0.57 5.98 -16.22
C PHE A 64 0.20 7.20 -15.73
N VAL A 65 -0.28 7.77 -14.63
CA VAL A 65 0.38 8.88 -13.92
C VAL A 65 0.81 8.41 -12.53
N PHE A 66 1.82 9.08 -11.96
CA PHE A 66 2.35 8.74 -10.65
C PHE A 66 1.76 9.64 -9.57
N GLY A 67 1.14 9.02 -8.56
CA GLY A 67 0.58 9.70 -7.40
C GLY A 67 1.52 9.72 -6.19
N VAL A 68 0.92 9.77 -5.01
CA VAL A 68 1.62 9.67 -3.72
C VAL A 68 2.42 8.35 -3.67
N PHE A 69 3.62 8.39 -3.08
CA PHE A 69 4.59 7.28 -3.04
C PHE A 69 4.93 6.69 -4.42
N ASN A 70 4.80 7.49 -5.48
CA ASN A 70 5.05 7.05 -6.86
C ASN A 70 4.20 5.86 -7.28
N LYS A 71 2.98 5.75 -6.75
CA LYS A 71 2.04 4.74 -7.17
C LYS A 71 1.47 5.09 -8.54
N PRO A 72 1.66 4.24 -9.57
CA PRO A 72 1.05 4.47 -10.87
C PRO A 72 -0.44 4.13 -10.83
N TYR A 73 -1.27 4.96 -11.45
CA TYR A 73 -2.69 4.69 -11.72
C TYR A 73 -3.09 5.26 -13.08
N ASP A 74 -4.06 4.65 -13.74
CA ASP A 74 -4.69 5.18 -14.93
C ASP A 74 -5.59 6.35 -14.54
N ARG A 75 -5.22 7.56 -14.99
CA ARG A 75 -6.00 8.76 -14.70
C ARG A 75 -7.40 8.70 -15.33
N TYR A 76 -7.56 8.03 -16.48
CA TYR A 76 -8.81 8.06 -17.23
C TYR A 76 -9.91 7.26 -16.52
N ASP A 77 -9.53 6.18 -15.84
CA ASP A 77 -10.43 5.38 -15.02
C ASP A 77 -10.92 6.14 -13.79
N LEU A 78 -10.04 6.89 -13.11
CA LEU A 78 -10.46 7.75 -12.02
C LEU A 78 -11.37 8.88 -12.53
N GLU A 79 -10.92 9.62 -13.55
CA GLU A 79 -11.67 10.72 -14.15
C GLU A 79 -13.07 10.30 -14.62
N ALA A 80 -13.22 9.05 -15.08
CA ALA A 80 -14.50 8.54 -15.57
C ALA A 80 -15.59 8.45 -14.50
N VAL A 81 -15.21 8.31 -13.22
CA VAL A 81 -16.15 8.09 -12.12
C VAL A 81 -16.20 9.25 -11.12
N LEU A 82 -15.38 10.29 -11.25
CA LEU A 82 -15.32 11.38 -10.26
C LEU A 82 -16.68 12.05 -10.02
N ASP A 83 -17.41 12.35 -11.08
CA ASP A 83 -18.73 13.00 -11.00
C ASP A 83 -19.91 12.01 -11.14
N ALA A 84 -19.63 10.73 -11.37
CA ALA A 84 -20.67 9.75 -11.70
C ALA A 84 -21.57 9.40 -10.49
N SER A 85 -22.82 9.01 -10.76
CA SER A 85 -23.69 8.39 -9.74
C SER A 85 -23.13 7.05 -9.23
N ALA A 86 -23.62 6.53 -8.09
CA ALA A 86 -23.16 5.25 -7.57
C ALA A 86 -23.53 4.08 -8.49
N VAL A 87 -24.72 4.13 -9.10
CA VAL A 87 -25.17 3.17 -10.13
C VAL A 87 -24.25 3.24 -11.35
N SER A 88 -23.95 4.42 -11.87
CA SER A 88 -23.10 4.52 -13.06
C SER A 88 -21.64 4.16 -12.78
N THR A 89 -21.15 4.45 -11.57
CA THR A 89 -19.84 3.98 -11.09
C THR A 89 -19.79 2.44 -11.09
N THR A 90 -20.85 1.78 -10.61
CA THR A 90 -20.99 0.32 -10.63
C THR A 90 -20.86 -0.25 -12.05
N ASP A 91 -21.58 0.34 -13.01
CA ASP A 91 -21.54 -0.11 -14.40
C ASP A 91 -20.15 0.11 -15.04
N TYR A 92 -19.50 1.24 -14.74
CA TYR A 92 -18.15 1.51 -15.21
C TYR A 92 -17.13 0.49 -14.67
N VAL A 93 -17.14 0.24 -13.36
CA VAL A 93 -16.25 -0.74 -12.69
C VAL A 93 -16.41 -2.13 -13.29
N ARG A 94 -17.64 -2.60 -13.48
CA ARG A 94 -17.92 -3.88 -14.16
C ARG A 94 -17.36 -3.90 -15.57
N SER A 95 -17.45 -2.77 -16.28
CA SER A 95 -16.91 -2.66 -17.63
C SER A 95 -15.39 -2.84 -17.68
N LEU A 96 -14.65 -2.55 -16.59
CA LEU A 96 -13.21 -2.81 -16.47
C LEU A 96 -12.87 -4.31 -16.30
N GLY A 97 -13.87 -5.19 -16.25
CA GLY A 97 -13.69 -6.62 -16.03
C GLY A 97 -13.57 -6.99 -14.55
N VAL A 98 -14.01 -6.11 -13.64
CA VAL A 98 -14.07 -6.38 -12.20
C VAL A 98 -15.40 -7.00 -11.84
N ASN A 99 -15.38 -8.15 -11.17
CA ASN A 99 -16.59 -8.74 -10.59
C ASN A 99 -17.01 -7.89 -9.40
N LEU A 100 -18.29 -7.54 -9.31
CA LEU A 100 -18.79 -6.62 -8.29
C LEU A 100 -20.06 -7.17 -7.65
N PHE A 101 -20.00 -7.41 -6.34
CA PHE A 101 -21.08 -7.99 -5.55
C PHE A 101 -21.40 -7.14 -4.32
N ARG A 102 -22.66 -7.13 -3.90
CA ARG A 102 -23.06 -6.57 -2.60
C ARG A 102 -23.00 -7.62 -1.50
N VAL A 103 -22.58 -7.20 -0.32
CA VAL A 103 -22.73 -7.97 0.92
C VAL A 103 -23.99 -7.49 1.62
N ALA A 104 -25.04 -8.30 1.54
CA ALA A 104 -26.33 -7.99 2.16
C ALA A 104 -26.21 -7.96 3.69
N ARG A 105 -26.89 -7.00 4.31
CA ARG A 105 -27.04 -6.88 5.76
C ARG A 105 -28.34 -7.53 6.20
N ALA A 106 -28.27 -8.25 7.32
CA ALA A 106 -29.46 -8.83 7.93
C ALA A 106 -30.45 -7.74 8.43
N ASN A 107 -29.93 -6.56 8.81
CA ASN A 107 -30.73 -5.42 9.21
C ASN A 107 -30.03 -4.12 8.79
N LEU A 108 -30.72 -3.32 7.98
CA LEU A 108 -30.22 -2.02 7.51
C LEU A 108 -30.34 -0.91 8.55
N GLY A 109 -31.21 -1.04 9.56
CA GLY A 109 -31.34 -0.04 10.63
C GLY A 109 -31.66 1.38 10.13
N GLY A 110 -32.34 1.50 8.97
CA GLY A 110 -32.63 2.79 8.31
C GLY A 110 -31.55 3.30 7.35
N ALA A 111 -30.50 2.51 7.08
CA ALA A 111 -29.50 2.82 6.06
C ALA A 111 -30.06 2.70 4.63
N CYS A 112 -29.49 3.49 3.73
CA CYS A 112 -29.79 3.49 2.31
C CYS A 112 -29.18 2.25 1.66
N GLN A 113 -29.94 1.50 0.85
CA GLN A 113 -29.34 0.45 0.02
C GLN A 113 -28.75 1.09 -1.24
N THR A 114 -27.51 1.60 -1.18
CA THR A 114 -26.85 2.23 -2.34
C THR A 114 -26.66 1.25 -3.49
N TYR A 115 -26.33 0.01 -3.17
CA TYR A 115 -25.91 -1.00 -4.14
C TYR A 115 -26.94 -2.11 -4.32
N PHE A 116 -28.23 -1.81 -4.14
CA PHE A 116 -29.32 -2.77 -4.26
C PHE A 116 -29.38 -3.48 -5.63
N ASN A 117 -28.85 -2.84 -6.68
CA ASN A 117 -28.79 -3.34 -8.05
C ASN A 117 -27.63 -4.33 -8.29
N LEU A 118 -26.76 -4.55 -7.31
CA LEU A 118 -25.71 -5.57 -7.38
C LEU A 118 -26.27 -6.94 -7.01
N GLU A 119 -25.71 -7.97 -7.65
CA GLU A 119 -25.89 -9.35 -7.22
C GLU A 119 -25.33 -9.54 -5.81
N GLU A 120 -26.00 -10.36 -5.02
CA GLU A 120 -25.53 -10.69 -3.68
C GLU A 120 -24.27 -11.57 -3.77
N VAL A 121 -23.36 -11.37 -2.81
CA VAL A 121 -22.11 -12.10 -2.75
C VAL A 121 -22.34 -13.62 -2.66
N PRO A 122 -21.73 -14.42 -3.56
CA PRO A 122 -21.74 -15.88 -3.46
C PRO A 122 -21.12 -16.41 -2.15
N THR A 123 -21.50 -17.62 -1.72
CA THR A 123 -21.10 -18.19 -0.42
C THR A 123 -19.58 -18.33 -0.25
N ASP A 124 -18.87 -18.69 -1.30
CA ASP A 124 -17.41 -18.81 -1.29
C ASP A 124 -16.73 -17.45 -1.05
N LEU A 125 -17.20 -16.40 -1.72
CA LEU A 125 -16.73 -15.03 -1.55
C LEU A 125 -17.19 -14.40 -0.22
N ARG A 126 -18.33 -14.82 0.32
CA ARG A 126 -18.79 -14.40 1.66
C ARG A 126 -17.78 -14.79 2.74
N SER A 127 -17.19 -15.99 2.63
CA SER A 127 -16.16 -16.42 3.56
C SER A 127 -14.91 -15.53 3.54
N VAL A 128 -14.57 -14.95 2.37
CA VAL A 128 -13.44 -14.02 2.22
C VAL A 128 -13.76 -12.72 2.97
N TRP A 129 -14.95 -12.18 2.77
CA TRP A 129 -15.45 -11.01 3.50
C TRP A 129 -15.45 -11.22 5.01
N ASP A 130 -15.99 -12.34 5.49
CA ASP A 130 -16.11 -12.63 6.93
C ASP A 130 -14.72 -12.77 7.59
N ARG A 131 -13.71 -13.31 6.87
CA ARG A 131 -12.32 -13.32 7.35
C ARG A 131 -11.71 -11.92 7.38
N ALA A 132 -11.90 -11.13 6.33
CA ALA A 132 -11.36 -9.77 6.25
C ALA A 132 -11.97 -8.82 7.29
N SER A 133 -13.24 -9.02 7.64
CA SER A 133 -13.94 -8.24 8.67
C SER A 133 -13.59 -8.63 10.11
N GLY A 134 -12.84 -9.73 10.31
CA GLY A 134 -12.23 -10.07 11.60
C GLY A 134 -13.21 -10.44 12.74
N GLY A 135 -14.50 -10.66 12.45
CA GLY A 135 -15.50 -11.07 13.45
C GLY A 135 -15.73 -10.09 14.61
N ILE A 136 -15.35 -8.81 14.46
CA ILE A 136 -15.34 -7.82 15.55
C ILE A 136 -16.76 -7.24 15.79
N SER A 137 -17.15 -7.10 17.06
CA SER A 137 -18.49 -6.67 17.49
C SER A 137 -18.79 -5.17 17.31
N ASP A 138 -17.77 -4.32 17.18
CA ASP A 138 -17.94 -2.85 17.20
C ASP A 138 -17.63 -2.15 15.89
N GLY A 139 -17.30 -2.91 14.84
CA GLY A 139 -16.87 -2.35 13.57
C GLY A 139 -17.26 -3.12 12.34
N ARG A 140 -17.43 -2.40 11.22
CA ARG A 140 -17.89 -2.98 9.95
C ARG A 140 -16.84 -2.72 8.87
N LEU A 141 -16.70 -3.66 7.96
CA LEU A 141 -15.97 -3.49 6.70
C LEU A 141 -16.91 -2.81 5.70
N ALA A 142 -16.45 -1.81 4.96
CA ALA A 142 -17.27 -1.08 3.99
C ALA A 142 -17.11 -1.62 2.57
N GLY A 143 -15.89 -1.94 2.18
CA GLY A 143 -15.54 -2.52 0.89
C GLY A 143 -14.35 -3.46 1.03
N LEU A 144 -14.17 -4.29 0.00
CA LEU A 144 -13.02 -5.16 -0.14
C LEU A 144 -12.73 -5.38 -1.61
N TYR A 145 -11.60 -4.85 -2.07
CA TYR A 145 -10.95 -5.28 -3.29
C TYR A 145 -10.12 -6.54 -3.05
N TRP A 146 -10.35 -7.55 -3.87
CA TRP A 146 -9.66 -8.82 -3.81
C TRP A 146 -9.29 -9.31 -5.21
N ASP A 147 -8.02 -9.68 -5.39
CA ASP A 147 -7.55 -10.36 -6.57
C ASP A 147 -7.32 -11.85 -6.32
N ASN A 148 -8.31 -12.67 -6.69
CA ASN A 148 -8.19 -14.11 -6.52
C ASN A 148 -7.12 -14.70 -7.42
N CYS A 149 -6.22 -15.49 -6.83
CA CYS A 149 -5.31 -16.38 -7.54
C CYS A 149 -5.46 -17.77 -6.92
N GLN A 150 -5.93 -18.73 -7.73
CA GLN A 150 -6.34 -20.03 -7.22
C GLN A 150 -5.19 -21.02 -6.96
N THR A 151 -3.91 -20.75 -7.28
CA THR A 151 -2.82 -21.65 -6.80
C THR A 151 -1.36 -21.22 -6.99
N ARG A 152 -0.99 -20.19 -7.78
CA ARG A 152 0.44 -19.84 -8.04
C ARG A 152 0.65 -18.37 -8.43
N CYS A 153 0.39 -17.44 -7.50
CA CYS A 153 0.28 -16.02 -7.85
C CYS A 153 1.60 -15.45 -8.38
N GLN A 154 1.58 -15.07 -9.66
CA GLN A 154 2.43 -14.00 -10.16
C GLN A 154 1.52 -12.78 -10.30
N ASP A 155 1.97 -11.59 -9.87
CA ASP A 155 1.19 -10.33 -9.90
C ASP A 155 0.53 -10.02 -11.25
N PHE A 156 1.03 -10.62 -12.32
CA PHE A 156 0.58 -10.39 -13.69
C PHE A 156 -0.51 -11.38 -14.17
N GLU A 157 -0.77 -12.46 -13.43
CA GLU A 157 -1.75 -13.50 -13.79
C GLU A 157 -2.95 -13.46 -12.82
N ILE A 158 -3.75 -12.39 -12.92
CA ILE A 158 -5.02 -12.28 -12.19
C ILE A 158 -6.13 -12.76 -13.12
N VAL A 159 -6.87 -13.77 -12.66
CA VAL A 159 -7.91 -14.40 -13.49
C VAL A 159 -9.27 -13.74 -13.28
N SER A 160 -9.56 -13.24 -12.07
CA SER A 160 -10.86 -12.64 -11.73
C SER A 160 -10.70 -11.60 -10.60
N PRO A 161 -10.44 -10.31 -10.91
CA PRO A 161 -10.48 -9.25 -9.90
C PRO A 161 -11.93 -9.09 -9.40
N THR A 162 -12.10 -8.91 -8.09
CA THR A 162 -13.41 -8.86 -7.44
C THR A 162 -13.44 -7.73 -6.43
N ILE A 163 -14.55 -7.00 -6.40
CA ILE A 163 -14.88 -6.04 -5.36
C ILE A 163 -16.15 -6.53 -4.65
N LEU A 164 -16.09 -6.58 -3.32
CA LEU A 164 -17.24 -6.78 -2.45
C LEU A 164 -17.53 -5.45 -1.77
N VAL A 165 -18.76 -4.98 -1.83
CA VAL A 165 -19.18 -3.75 -1.13
C VAL A 165 -20.32 -4.05 -0.18
N ASP A 166 -20.26 -3.46 1.01
CA ASP A 166 -21.41 -3.44 1.90
C ASP A 166 -22.58 -2.74 1.19
N GLU A 167 -23.76 -3.35 1.19
CA GLU A 167 -24.90 -2.85 0.40
C GLU A 167 -25.36 -1.42 0.76
N ALA A 168 -24.99 -0.96 1.96
CA ALA A 168 -25.33 0.36 2.47
C ALA A 168 -24.13 1.31 2.57
N SER A 169 -22.97 0.92 2.03
CA SER A 169 -21.83 1.83 1.90
C SER A 169 -22.11 2.94 0.88
N ASP A 170 -21.34 4.02 0.96
CA ASP A 170 -21.47 5.15 0.05
C ASP A 170 -20.65 4.95 -1.24
N ARG A 171 -20.81 5.88 -2.18
CA ARG A 171 -20.07 5.88 -3.45
C ARG A 171 -18.55 6.00 -3.25
N TRP A 172 -18.11 6.70 -2.21
CA TRP A 172 -16.69 6.86 -1.89
C TRP A 172 -16.02 5.51 -1.71
N THR A 173 -16.71 4.59 -1.02
CA THR A 173 -16.25 3.23 -0.80
C THR A 173 -16.02 2.48 -2.12
N LEU A 174 -16.96 2.53 -3.07
CA LEU A 174 -16.76 1.84 -4.36
C LEU A 174 -15.62 2.47 -5.18
N VAL A 175 -15.51 3.80 -5.18
CA VAL A 175 -14.38 4.48 -5.87
C VAL A 175 -13.06 4.13 -5.21
N HIS A 176 -13.02 4.00 -3.87
CA HIS A 176 -11.87 3.50 -3.13
C HIS A 176 -11.49 2.09 -3.59
N GLU A 177 -12.42 1.13 -3.58
CA GLU A 177 -12.10 -0.23 -4.01
C GLU A 177 -11.70 -0.32 -5.50
N MET A 178 -12.29 0.52 -6.35
CA MET A 178 -11.86 0.66 -7.74
C MET A 178 -10.43 1.18 -7.85
N MET A 179 -10.01 2.10 -6.97
CA MET A 179 -8.65 2.63 -6.98
C MET A 179 -7.59 1.59 -6.60
N HIS A 180 -7.90 0.62 -5.73
CA HIS A 180 -7.03 -0.55 -5.53
C HIS A 180 -6.83 -1.33 -6.82
N HIS A 181 -7.90 -1.61 -7.57
CA HIS A 181 -7.81 -2.21 -8.90
C HIS A 181 -6.93 -1.38 -9.84
N ASN A 182 -7.16 -0.07 -9.87
CA ASN A 182 -6.46 0.85 -10.76
C ASN A 182 -4.95 0.93 -10.44
N PHE A 183 -4.56 1.02 -9.16
CA PHE A 183 -3.16 0.93 -8.75
C PHE A 183 -2.51 -0.39 -9.15
N ASN A 184 -3.26 -1.49 -9.05
CA ASN A 184 -2.78 -2.79 -9.50
C ASN A 184 -2.56 -2.83 -11.02
N GLN A 185 -3.44 -2.24 -11.83
CA GLN A 185 -3.23 -2.13 -13.28
C GLN A 185 -2.00 -1.28 -13.62
N GLY A 186 -1.83 -0.14 -12.96
CA GLY A 186 -0.64 0.70 -13.13
C GLY A 186 0.65 -0.02 -12.76
N ARG A 187 0.62 -0.83 -11.69
CA ARG A 187 1.74 -1.68 -11.28
C ARG A 187 2.07 -2.71 -12.36
N LYS A 188 1.05 -3.40 -12.90
CA LYS A 188 1.24 -4.41 -13.95
C LYS A 188 1.80 -3.81 -15.24
N ALA A 189 1.39 -2.60 -15.59
CA ALA A 189 1.87 -1.90 -16.77
C ALA A 189 3.33 -1.45 -16.65
N ASN A 190 3.82 -1.20 -15.43
CA ASN A 190 5.18 -0.74 -15.18
C ASN A 190 6.14 -1.89 -14.84
N ARG A 191 6.86 -2.39 -15.85
CA ARG A 191 7.85 -3.48 -15.71
C ARG A 191 9.03 -3.18 -14.79
N SER A 192 9.27 -1.91 -14.42
CA SER A 192 10.32 -1.55 -13.45
C SER A 192 9.93 -1.83 -12.00
N ILE A 193 8.65 -2.11 -11.73
CA ILE A 193 8.17 -2.46 -10.39
C ILE A 193 8.35 -3.96 -10.18
N ILE A 194 9.09 -4.32 -9.13
CA ILE A 194 9.37 -5.72 -8.77
C ILE A 194 8.04 -6.44 -8.47
N PRO A 195 7.76 -7.64 -8.98
CA PRO A 195 6.52 -8.35 -8.64
C PRO A 195 6.52 -8.79 -7.17
N TYR A 196 5.35 -8.90 -6.55
CA TYR A 196 5.12 -9.18 -5.13
C TYR A 196 5.76 -10.51 -4.72
N THR A 197 5.55 -11.58 -5.50
CA THR A 197 6.11 -12.91 -5.18
C THR A 197 7.66 -12.90 -5.12
N PRO A 198 8.40 -12.35 -6.10
CA PRO A 198 9.82 -12.05 -5.98
C PRO A 198 10.18 -11.18 -4.75
N LEU A 199 9.43 -10.11 -4.49
CA LEU A 199 9.67 -9.19 -3.38
C LEU A 199 9.56 -9.86 -2.01
N VAL A 200 8.50 -10.64 -1.78
CA VAL A 200 8.31 -11.43 -0.56
C VAL A 200 9.41 -12.47 -0.41
N ARG A 201 9.81 -13.15 -1.50
CA ARG A 201 10.95 -14.09 -1.46
C ARG A 201 12.26 -13.39 -1.12
N GLN A 202 12.49 -12.18 -1.62
CA GLN A 202 13.67 -11.38 -1.27
C GLN A 202 13.66 -11.03 0.22
N MET A 203 12.52 -10.53 0.73
CA MET A 203 12.34 -10.26 2.16
C MET A 203 12.64 -11.49 3.02
N GLN A 204 12.02 -12.64 2.71
CA GLN A 204 12.22 -13.90 3.42
C GLN A 204 13.70 -14.34 3.42
N ARG A 205 14.39 -14.21 2.29
CA ARG A 205 15.83 -14.51 2.20
C ARG A 205 16.68 -13.59 3.06
N SER A 206 16.38 -12.28 3.08
CA SER A 206 17.09 -11.34 3.95
C SER A 206 16.86 -11.65 5.42
N LEU A 207 15.62 -11.94 5.82
CA LEU A 207 15.30 -12.36 7.20
C LEU A 207 16.06 -13.63 7.60
N GLN A 208 16.04 -14.68 6.77
CA GLN A 208 16.77 -15.93 7.03
C GLN A 208 18.29 -15.73 7.16
N ARG A 209 18.87 -14.85 6.33
CA ARG A 209 20.31 -14.55 6.39
C ARG A 209 20.68 -13.76 7.64
N ILE A 210 19.87 -12.78 8.01
CA ILE A 210 20.03 -12.02 9.26
C ILE A 210 19.96 -12.98 10.46
N GLU A 211 18.93 -13.82 10.53
CA GLU A 211 18.76 -14.80 11.61
C GLU A 211 19.96 -15.76 11.69
N LYS A 212 20.37 -16.33 10.55
CA LYS A 212 21.54 -17.20 10.47
C LYS A 212 22.78 -16.51 11.02
N TRP A 213 23.09 -15.30 10.59
CA TRP A 213 24.28 -14.60 11.04
C TRP A 213 24.19 -14.21 12.51
N MET A 214 23.03 -13.75 13.00
CA MET A 214 22.85 -13.46 14.43
C MET A 214 23.07 -14.71 15.30
N ASN A 215 22.60 -15.87 14.86
CA ASN A 215 22.82 -17.15 15.55
C ASN A 215 24.29 -17.59 15.53
N GLU A 216 24.96 -17.48 14.37
CA GLU A 216 26.40 -17.76 14.24
C GLU A 216 27.26 -16.83 15.12
N HIS A 217 26.76 -15.61 15.41
CA HIS A 217 27.50 -14.57 16.12
C HIS A 217 27.28 -14.50 17.63
N LYS A 218 26.34 -15.29 18.16
CA LYS A 218 25.91 -15.18 19.55
C LYS A 218 27.07 -15.25 20.56
N ASP A 219 28.14 -15.98 20.21
CA ASP A 219 29.28 -16.24 21.09
C ASP A 219 30.63 -15.75 20.55
N ARG A 220 30.70 -15.15 19.35
CA ARG A 220 31.95 -14.65 18.72
C ARG A 220 31.67 -13.44 17.83
N ALA A 221 32.13 -12.26 18.27
CA ALA A 221 31.98 -11.03 17.50
C ALA A 221 33.06 -10.92 16.40
N ASP A 222 32.64 -10.56 15.19
CA ASP A 222 33.43 -10.41 13.96
C ASP A 222 32.78 -9.29 13.10
N VAL A 223 33.59 -8.26 12.82
CA VAL A 223 33.17 -7.04 12.14
C VAL A 223 32.58 -7.30 10.75
N THR A 224 33.10 -8.28 9.99
CA THR A 224 32.62 -8.60 8.64
C THR A 224 31.19 -9.15 8.67
N LYS A 225 30.82 -9.86 9.74
CA LYS A 225 29.45 -10.34 9.94
C LYS A 225 28.50 -9.22 10.34
N LEU A 226 28.94 -8.27 11.17
CA LEU A 226 28.14 -7.07 11.48
C LEU A 226 27.87 -6.25 10.21
N GLU A 227 28.87 -6.08 9.35
CA GLU A 227 28.70 -5.44 8.05
C GLU A 227 27.72 -6.19 7.14
N SER A 228 27.79 -7.53 7.15
CA SER A 228 26.86 -8.39 6.40
C SER A 228 25.43 -8.23 6.90
N ILE A 229 25.20 -8.26 8.22
CA ILE A 229 23.88 -8.02 8.84
C ILE A 229 23.33 -6.66 8.41
N VAL A 230 24.14 -5.61 8.41
CA VAL A 230 23.71 -4.27 7.98
C VAL A 230 23.36 -4.23 6.50
N ALA A 231 24.12 -4.92 5.64
CA ALA A 231 23.81 -5.01 4.21
C ALA A 231 22.47 -5.72 3.95
N GLU A 232 22.18 -6.83 4.63
CA GLU A 232 20.86 -7.48 4.49
C GLU A 232 19.74 -6.68 5.16
N THR A 233 20.03 -5.96 6.25
CA THR A 233 19.06 -5.05 6.88
C THR A 233 18.66 -3.92 5.92
N GLU A 234 19.60 -3.43 5.10
CA GLU A 234 19.29 -2.47 4.03
C GLU A 234 18.35 -3.07 2.97
N SER A 235 18.64 -4.31 2.52
CA SER A 235 17.77 -5.04 1.57
C SER A 235 16.38 -5.29 2.14
N LEU A 236 16.30 -5.66 3.42
CA LEU A 236 15.05 -5.84 4.15
C LEU A 236 14.25 -4.54 4.21
N ASN A 237 14.89 -3.43 4.61
CA ASN A 237 14.23 -2.12 4.69
C ASN A 237 13.61 -1.68 3.35
N ARG A 238 14.31 -1.90 2.24
CA ARG A 238 13.79 -1.62 0.88
C ARG A 238 12.59 -2.49 0.54
N SER A 239 12.70 -3.79 0.83
CA SER A 239 11.63 -4.75 0.53
C SER A 239 10.37 -4.44 1.34
N LEU A 240 10.54 -4.09 2.61
CA LEU A 240 9.44 -3.66 3.49
C LEU A 240 8.79 -2.38 2.96
N TYR A 241 9.56 -1.36 2.59
CA TYR A 241 8.99 -0.14 1.99
C TYR A 241 8.13 -0.42 0.75
N GLU A 242 8.63 -1.22 -0.19
CA GLU A 242 7.89 -1.60 -1.39
C GLU A 242 6.62 -2.41 -1.08
N LEU A 243 6.64 -3.25 -0.03
CA LEU A 243 5.47 -3.99 0.44
C LEU A 243 4.46 -3.06 1.10
N GLU A 244 4.90 -2.13 1.95
CA GLU A 244 4.00 -1.16 2.60
C GLU A 244 3.37 -0.22 1.57
N VAL A 245 4.08 0.20 0.52
CA VAL A 245 3.50 0.97 -0.60
C VAL A 245 2.39 0.21 -1.33
N ARG A 246 2.38 -1.13 -1.30
CA ARG A 246 1.29 -1.98 -1.84
C ARG A 246 0.22 -2.33 -0.81
N GLY A 247 0.48 -2.08 0.46
CA GLY A 247 -0.39 -2.41 1.57
C GLY A 247 -0.76 -1.15 2.34
N SER A 248 -0.15 -0.95 3.51
CA SER A 248 -0.58 0.09 4.44
C SER A 248 -0.44 1.52 3.89
N PHE A 249 0.59 1.83 3.12
CA PHE A 249 0.75 3.15 2.50
C PHE A 249 -0.06 3.30 1.20
N GLU A 250 -0.60 2.22 0.63
CA GLU A 250 -1.56 2.30 -0.48
C GLU A 250 -2.83 3.03 -0.05
N GLU A 251 -3.36 2.72 1.13
CA GLU A 251 -4.50 3.41 1.75
C GLU A 251 -4.24 4.90 1.91
N VAL A 252 -3.04 5.25 2.39
CA VAL A 252 -2.64 6.65 2.58
C VAL A 252 -2.60 7.38 1.24
N ALA A 253 -2.07 6.74 0.19
CA ALA A 253 -2.00 7.33 -1.15
C ALA A 253 -3.38 7.50 -1.78
N LEU A 254 -4.23 6.48 -1.65
CA LEU A 254 -5.59 6.43 -2.18
C LEU A 254 -6.44 7.53 -1.54
N GLU A 255 -6.51 7.57 -0.22
CA GLU A 255 -7.37 8.50 0.50
C GLU A 255 -6.89 9.95 0.32
N ALA A 256 -5.57 10.18 0.27
CA ALA A 256 -5.04 11.49 -0.07
C ALA A 256 -5.50 11.96 -1.46
N LEU A 257 -5.55 11.05 -2.44
CA LEU A 257 -6.04 11.33 -3.78
C LEU A 257 -7.54 11.67 -3.73
N LEU A 258 -8.38 10.82 -3.13
CA LEU A 258 -9.83 11.07 -3.08
C LEU A 258 -10.20 12.34 -2.31
N ILE A 259 -9.54 12.62 -1.17
CA ILE A 259 -9.71 13.88 -0.43
C ILE A 259 -9.35 15.08 -1.31
N ARG A 260 -8.25 14.99 -2.07
CA ARG A 260 -7.86 16.05 -3.00
C ARG A 260 -8.95 16.27 -4.06
N GLU A 261 -9.40 15.22 -4.71
CA GLU A 261 -10.43 15.26 -5.75
C GLU A 261 -11.75 15.86 -5.26
N TRP A 262 -12.19 15.47 -4.06
CA TRP A 262 -13.37 16.01 -3.40
C TRP A 262 -13.20 17.48 -3.00
N THR A 263 -12.06 17.84 -2.41
CA THR A 263 -11.81 19.23 -1.99
C THR A 263 -11.63 20.19 -3.16
N GLU A 264 -11.15 19.70 -4.30
CA GLU A 264 -11.08 20.44 -5.57
C GLU A 264 -12.45 20.51 -6.29
N GLY A 265 -13.48 19.84 -5.77
CA GLY A 265 -14.83 19.85 -6.32
C GLY A 265 -15.01 19.00 -7.57
N ARG A 266 -14.03 18.14 -7.88
CA ARG A 266 -14.09 17.19 -9.01
C ARG A 266 -14.86 15.93 -8.64
N MET A 267 -14.75 15.47 -7.39
CA MET A 267 -15.51 14.32 -6.90
C MET A 267 -16.83 14.75 -6.26
N THR A 268 -17.96 14.52 -6.93
CA THR A 268 -19.30 14.88 -6.42
C THR A 268 -19.91 13.76 -5.59
N GLY A 269 -20.89 14.04 -4.74
CA GLY A 269 -21.47 13.03 -3.85
C GLY A 269 -20.57 12.45 -2.75
N GLY A 270 -19.29 12.86 -2.68
CA GLY A 270 -18.48 12.75 -1.48
C GLY A 270 -18.99 13.72 -0.40
N ASN A 271 -18.88 13.32 0.87
CA ASN A 271 -19.34 14.12 2.01
C ASN A 271 -18.22 14.32 3.03
N LEU A 272 -18.40 15.27 3.94
CA LEU A 272 -17.40 15.61 4.94
C LEU A 272 -17.07 14.40 5.85
N GLN A 273 -18.06 13.59 6.20
CA GLN A 273 -17.86 12.43 7.07
C GLN A 273 -17.04 11.33 6.38
N ALA A 274 -17.24 11.09 5.09
CA ALA A 274 -16.41 10.18 4.31
C ALA A 274 -14.94 10.65 4.34
N ALA A 275 -14.70 11.94 4.08
CA ALA A 275 -13.36 12.51 4.14
C ALA A 275 -12.74 12.50 5.56
N GLU A 276 -13.54 12.70 6.61
CA GLU A 276 -13.07 12.56 8.01
C GLU A 276 -12.75 11.09 8.33
N SER A 277 -13.52 10.13 7.82
CA SER A 277 -13.24 8.69 7.93
C SER A 277 -11.97 8.31 7.17
N SER A 278 -11.76 8.87 5.98
CA SER A 278 -10.54 8.71 5.20
C SER A 278 -9.31 9.13 5.99
N LEU A 279 -9.34 10.27 6.70
CA LEU A 279 -8.22 10.69 7.56
C LEU A 279 -7.91 9.68 8.66
N TRP A 280 -8.95 9.08 9.26
CA TRP A 280 -8.77 8.02 10.25
C TRP A 280 -8.10 6.78 9.61
N TYR A 281 -8.56 6.36 8.43
CA TYR A 281 -7.94 5.26 7.67
C TYR A 281 -6.48 5.53 7.34
N MET A 282 -6.15 6.75 6.92
CA MET A 282 -4.77 7.13 6.63
C MET A 282 -3.89 7.05 7.88
N GLU A 283 -4.36 7.51 9.05
CA GLU A 283 -3.60 7.41 10.29
C GLU A 283 -3.40 5.96 10.76
N ALA A 284 -4.48 5.17 10.74
CA ALA A 284 -4.43 3.76 11.11
C ALA A 284 -3.45 2.99 10.20
N SER A 285 -3.53 3.22 8.89
CA SER A 285 -2.67 2.55 7.91
C SER A 285 -1.23 3.03 8.01
N ARG A 286 -0.98 4.33 8.24
CA ARG A 286 0.36 4.82 8.57
C ARG A 286 0.93 4.12 9.81
N LYS A 287 0.16 4.02 10.89
CA LYS A 287 0.61 3.36 12.12
C LYS A 287 1.00 1.90 11.86
N ASN A 288 0.17 1.17 11.12
CA ASN A 288 0.42 -0.23 10.79
C ASN A 288 1.68 -0.38 9.93
N GLY A 289 1.83 0.44 8.88
CA GLY A 289 3.02 0.39 8.03
C GLY A 289 4.30 0.81 8.76
N LEU A 290 4.23 1.76 9.69
CA LEU A 290 5.40 2.16 10.49
C LEU A 290 5.80 1.15 11.56
N ALA A 291 4.89 0.25 11.96
CA ALA A 291 5.20 -0.81 12.91
C ALA A 291 6.22 -1.81 12.35
N THR A 292 6.18 -2.11 11.05
CA THR A 292 7.12 -3.06 10.43
C THR A 292 8.56 -2.52 10.39
N PHE A 293 8.74 -1.20 10.36
CA PHE A 293 10.07 -0.57 10.46
C PHE A 293 10.66 -0.57 11.87
N GLN A 294 9.87 -0.83 12.92
CA GLN A 294 10.41 -0.96 14.29
C GLN A 294 11.35 -2.16 14.40
N GLU A 295 11.10 -3.23 13.65
CA GLU A 295 11.97 -4.40 13.60
C GLU A 295 13.33 -4.05 12.98
N VAL A 296 13.33 -3.29 11.89
CA VAL A 296 14.56 -2.77 11.27
C VAL A 296 15.34 -1.91 12.26
N ARG A 297 14.67 -1.00 12.99
CA ARG A 297 15.32 -0.20 14.05
C ARG A 297 15.92 -1.08 15.14
N GLY A 298 15.22 -2.13 15.55
CA GLY A 298 15.72 -3.12 16.51
C GLY A 298 17.01 -3.80 16.05
N LEU A 299 17.06 -4.23 14.79
CA LEU A 299 18.25 -4.84 14.18
C LEU A 299 19.43 -3.86 14.14
N LEU A 300 19.21 -2.61 13.73
CA LEU A 300 20.26 -1.58 13.69
C LEU A 300 20.80 -1.28 15.10
N ASN A 301 19.93 -1.20 16.11
CA ASN A 301 20.33 -1.01 17.49
C ASN A 301 21.16 -2.18 18.03
N TYR A 302 20.79 -3.42 17.69
CA TYR A 302 21.58 -4.61 18.00
C TYR A 302 23.00 -4.50 17.42
N VAL A 303 23.13 -4.16 16.14
CA VAL A 303 24.45 -4.02 15.50
C VAL A 303 25.28 -2.92 16.16
N LYS A 304 24.69 -1.75 16.45
CA LYS A 304 25.38 -0.66 17.16
C LYS A 304 25.89 -1.11 18.53
N SER A 305 25.06 -1.84 19.27
CA SER A 305 25.39 -2.36 20.60
C SER A 305 26.56 -3.35 20.54
N GLU A 306 26.51 -4.33 19.63
CA GLU A 306 27.60 -5.31 19.50
C GLU A 306 28.88 -4.69 18.95
N ALA A 307 28.82 -3.73 18.02
CA ALA A 307 29.99 -2.99 17.57
C ALA A 307 30.66 -2.25 18.75
N THR A 308 29.87 -1.54 19.55
CA THR A 308 30.37 -0.80 20.73
C THR A 308 31.00 -1.73 21.77
N LYS A 309 30.31 -2.82 22.11
CA LYS A 309 30.77 -3.81 23.11
C LYS A 309 32.10 -4.47 22.73
N ASN A 310 32.36 -4.65 21.43
CA ASN A 310 33.57 -5.29 20.93
C ASN A 310 34.60 -4.27 20.39
N ALA A 311 34.40 -2.97 20.65
CA ALA A 311 35.26 -1.87 20.19
C ALA A 311 35.48 -1.82 18.67
N PHE A 312 34.47 -2.25 17.89
CA PHE A 312 34.46 -2.13 16.44
C PHE A 312 33.88 -0.78 15.99
N THR A 313 34.31 -0.34 14.80
CA THR A 313 33.65 0.78 14.13
C THR A 313 32.22 0.39 13.75
N VAL A 314 31.25 1.24 14.10
CA VAL A 314 29.86 1.06 13.69
C VAL A 314 29.77 1.12 12.16
N PRO A 315 29.15 0.13 11.48
CA PRO A 315 29.04 0.13 10.03
C PRO A 315 28.43 1.43 9.49
N ALA A 316 29.12 2.07 8.54
CA ALA A 316 28.79 3.40 8.04
C ALA A 316 27.40 3.50 7.35
N ASN A 317 26.81 2.37 6.99
CA ASN A 317 25.48 2.32 6.38
C ASN A 317 24.33 2.50 7.38
N ILE A 318 24.56 2.31 8.69
CA ILE A 318 23.49 2.38 9.68
C ILE A 318 22.81 3.76 9.70
N PRO A 319 23.52 4.90 9.78
CA PRO A 319 22.89 6.22 9.73
C PRO A 319 22.04 6.45 8.47
N ARG A 320 22.45 5.87 7.33
CA ARG A 320 21.70 5.99 6.07
C ARG A 320 20.36 5.24 6.13
N ILE A 321 20.32 4.04 6.70
CA ILE A 321 19.08 3.27 6.86
C ILE A 321 18.15 3.99 7.86
N GLU A 322 18.68 4.51 8.97
CA GLU A 322 17.89 5.27 9.94
C GLU A 322 17.30 6.55 9.31
N ALA A 323 18.08 7.28 8.52
CA ALA A 323 17.61 8.44 7.80
C ALA A 323 16.49 8.08 6.81
N ALA A 324 16.58 6.94 6.12
CA ALA A 324 15.53 6.48 5.22
C ALA A 324 14.21 6.19 5.97
N ILE A 325 14.26 5.56 7.15
CA ILE A 325 13.06 5.30 7.96
C ILE A 325 12.43 6.62 8.43
N VAL A 326 13.25 7.58 8.90
CA VAL A 326 12.78 8.91 9.29
C VAL A 326 12.13 9.66 8.12
N GLU A 327 12.70 9.53 6.92
CA GLU A 327 12.10 10.13 5.72
C GLU A 327 10.73 9.51 5.40
N ILE A 328 10.58 8.19 5.49
CA ILE A 328 9.28 7.50 5.31
C ILE A 328 8.25 7.99 6.34
N GLU A 329 8.63 8.09 7.61
CA GLU A 329 7.79 8.61 8.70
C GLU A 329 7.33 10.05 8.44
N SER A 330 8.26 10.89 7.95
CA SER A 330 8.00 12.30 7.62
C SER A 330 7.09 12.44 6.40
N GLN A 331 7.36 11.70 5.33
CA GLN A 331 6.59 11.75 4.09
C GLN A 331 5.14 11.31 4.31
N THR A 332 4.93 10.19 5.01
CA THR A 332 3.59 9.70 5.33
C THR A 332 2.81 10.69 6.19
N GLN A 333 3.46 11.30 7.20
CA GLN A 333 2.83 12.34 8.02
C GLN A 333 2.47 13.57 7.20
N LYS A 334 3.37 14.05 6.33
CA LYS A 334 3.14 15.22 5.48
C LYS A 334 1.93 15.05 4.56
N VAL A 335 1.72 13.85 4.00
CA VAL A 335 0.55 13.54 3.17
C VAL A 335 -0.73 13.62 3.99
N ILE A 336 -0.75 13.05 5.21
CA ILE A 336 -1.90 13.11 6.12
C ILE A 336 -2.19 14.55 6.55
N ASP A 337 -1.16 15.33 6.87
CA ASP A 337 -1.32 16.72 7.27
C ASP A 337 -1.90 17.58 6.14
N ASP A 338 -1.49 17.34 4.89
CA ASP A 338 -2.07 18.03 3.72
C ASP A 338 -3.54 17.65 3.54
N ALA A 339 -3.87 16.35 3.59
CA ALA A 339 -5.23 15.87 3.52
C ALA A 339 -6.11 16.48 4.63
N ARG A 340 -5.60 16.54 5.88
CA ARG A 340 -6.30 17.14 7.02
C ARG A 340 -6.58 18.62 6.80
N LYS A 341 -5.58 19.39 6.36
CA LYS A 341 -5.76 20.81 6.03
C LYS A 341 -6.83 21.03 4.97
N ARG A 342 -6.91 20.15 3.97
CA ARG A 342 -7.96 20.19 2.94
C ARG A 342 -9.35 19.97 3.53
N VAL A 343 -9.51 18.94 4.34
CA VAL A 343 -10.78 18.64 5.04
C VAL A 343 -11.19 19.79 5.96
N ASP A 344 -10.27 20.32 6.77
CA ASP A 344 -10.53 21.45 7.69
C ASP A 344 -10.92 22.73 6.95
N ALA A 345 -10.29 23.02 5.81
CA ALA A 345 -10.63 24.17 4.99
C ALA A 345 -12.05 24.05 4.40
N LYS A 346 -12.43 22.85 3.92
CA LYS A 346 -13.81 22.59 3.48
C LYS A 346 -14.81 22.70 4.62
N LYS A 347 -14.50 22.16 5.79
CA LYS A 347 -15.35 22.22 6.99
C LYS A 347 -15.61 23.66 7.46
N THR A 348 -14.61 24.52 7.36
CA THR A 348 -14.71 25.93 7.80
C THR A 348 -15.20 26.89 6.71
N GLY A 349 -15.44 26.41 5.49
CA GLY A 349 -15.80 27.26 4.35
C GLY A 349 -14.68 28.22 3.91
N LYS A 350 -13.46 28.08 4.47
CA LYS A 350 -12.31 28.89 4.09
C LYS A 350 -11.78 28.35 2.77
N GLY A 351 -11.83 29.16 1.72
CA GLY A 351 -11.30 28.79 0.41
C GLY A 351 -9.87 28.26 0.52
N LEU A 352 -9.62 27.08 -0.04
CA LEU A 352 -8.28 26.53 -0.14
C LEU A 352 -7.48 27.43 -1.09
N ARG A 353 -6.42 28.07 -0.58
CA ARG A 353 -5.35 28.50 -1.48
C ARG A 353 -4.77 27.23 -2.11
N PRO A 354 -4.46 27.21 -3.41
CA PRO A 354 -3.86 26.04 -4.05
C PRO A 354 -2.57 25.68 -3.30
N LEU A 355 -2.67 24.68 -2.43
CA LEU A 355 -1.56 24.16 -1.65
C LEU A 355 -0.90 23.12 -2.53
N PHE A 356 0.34 23.44 -2.92
CA PHE A 356 1.39 22.57 -3.45
C PHE A 356 0.96 21.44 -4.39
N ARG A 357 1.43 21.49 -5.64
CA ARG A 357 1.64 20.25 -6.40
C ARG A 357 2.61 19.37 -5.60
N LEU A 358 2.23 18.13 -5.30
CA LEU A 358 3.16 17.12 -4.81
C LEU A 358 4.37 17.09 -5.75
N ASP A 359 5.57 17.33 -5.20
CA ASP A 359 6.80 17.42 -5.99
C ASP A 359 7.17 16.02 -6.51
N PRO A 360 7.18 15.78 -7.84
CA PRO A 360 7.60 14.52 -8.43
C PRO A 360 9.03 14.11 -8.04
N ARG A 361 9.86 15.07 -7.60
CA ARG A 361 11.24 14.83 -7.15
C ARG A 361 11.31 14.09 -5.81
N MET A 362 10.25 14.05 -5.01
CA MET A 362 10.27 13.40 -3.69
C MET A 362 10.44 11.88 -3.75
N ALA A 363 9.75 11.21 -4.69
CA ALA A 363 9.97 9.78 -4.91
C ALA A 363 11.29 9.50 -5.64
N THR A 364 11.70 10.42 -6.52
CA THR A 364 12.95 10.32 -7.27
C THR A 364 14.16 10.37 -6.34
N HIS A 365 14.12 11.14 -5.23
CA HIS A 365 15.22 11.19 -4.26
C HIS A 365 15.31 9.93 -3.39
N LEU A 366 14.19 9.37 -2.92
CA LEU A 366 14.21 8.11 -2.16
C LEU A 366 14.62 6.94 -3.05
N LYS A 367 14.04 6.85 -4.25
CA LYS A 367 14.44 5.87 -5.27
C LYS A 367 15.90 6.05 -5.67
N ALA A 368 16.40 7.26 -5.91
CA ALA A 368 17.82 7.48 -6.20
C ALA A 368 18.75 7.17 -5.01
N HIS A 369 18.33 7.42 -3.76
CA HIS A 369 19.11 7.03 -2.57
C HIS A 369 19.16 5.52 -2.36
N LEU A 370 18.13 4.80 -2.80
CA LEU A 370 18.10 3.34 -2.78
C LEU A 370 18.85 2.78 -4.02
N ASP A 371 18.58 3.27 -5.23
CA ASP A 371 19.16 2.79 -6.49
C ASP A 371 20.65 3.11 -6.68
N GLN A 372 21.23 4.02 -5.87
CA GLN A 372 22.66 4.38 -5.92
C GLN A 372 23.64 3.19 -5.75
N ARG A 373 23.19 2.03 -5.27
CA ARG A 373 23.97 0.78 -5.27
C ARG A 373 23.77 -0.09 -6.52
N GLU A 374 22.57 -0.10 -7.11
CA GLU A 374 22.34 -0.82 -8.38
C GLU A 374 23.08 -0.14 -9.54
N GLY A 375 23.15 1.19 -9.54
CA GLY A 375 23.97 1.92 -10.51
C GLY A 375 25.46 1.58 -10.43
N ALA A 376 26.03 1.42 -9.23
CA ALA A 376 27.45 1.11 -9.07
C ALA A 376 27.78 -0.37 -9.36
N ALA A 377 26.92 -1.29 -8.93
CA ALA A 377 27.08 -2.73 -9.20
C ALA A 377 26.81 -3.06 -10.67
N ALA A 378 25.76 -2.52 -11.28
CA ALA A 378 25.48 -2.70 -12.70
C ALA A 378 26.54 -2.01 -13.59
N LEU A 379 27.10 -0.88 -13.16
CA LEU A 379 28.22 -0.24 -13.86
C LEU A 379 29.50 -1.07 -13.72
N GLN A 380 29.78 -1.68 -12.57
CA GLN A 380 30.90 -2.63 -12.41
C GLN A 380 30.72 -3.89 -13.26
N ASP A 381 29.51 -4.45 -13.30
CA ASP A 381 29.21 -5.67 -14.07
C ASP A 381 29.25 -5.39 -15.59
N ALA A 382 28.76 -4.23 -16.01
CA ALA A 382 28.89 -3.75 -17.39
C ALA A 382 30.35 -3.48 -17.77
N LYS A 383 31.16 -2.93 -16.85
CA LYS A 383 32.59 -2.70 -17.06
C LYS A 383 33.38 -4.01 -17.14
N ALA A 384 33.10 -4.97 -16.27
CA ALA A 384 33.69 -6.31 -16.31
C ALA A 384 33.29 -7.09 -17.57
N THR A 385 32.05 -6.89 -18.05
CA THR A 385 31.57 -7.48 -19.31
C THR A 385 32.26 -6.85 -20.52
N LEU A 386 32.41 -5.52 -20.55
CA LEU A 386 33.17 -4.81 -21.59
C LEU A 386 34.65 -5.21 -21.61
N GLU A 387 35.29 -5.39 -20.44
CA GLU A 387 36.68 -5.84 -20.34
C GLU A 387 36.85 -7.28 -20.84
N ARG A 388 35.90 -8.20 -20.56
CA ARG A 388 35.91 -9.56 -21.14
C ARG A 388 35.75 -9.54 -22.66
N LEU A 389 34.82 -8.74 -23.17
CA LEU A 389 34.56 -8.66 -24.61
C LEU A 389 35.75 -8.02 -25.35
N SER A 390 36.41 -7.04 -24.74
CA SER A 390 37.65 -6.43 -25.26
C SER A 390 38.81 -7.43 -25.28
N ALA A 391 38.94 -8.27 -24.23
CA ALA A 391 39.96 -9.33 -24.18
C ALA A 391 39.72 -10.44 -25.22
N GLN A 392 38.46 -10.75 -25.53
CA GLN A 392 38.09 -11.75 -26.55
C GLN A 392 38.22 -11.23 -27.98
N GLY A 393 38.17 -9.91 -28.19
CA GLY A 393 38.38 -9.27 -29.49
C GLY A 393 39.83 -9.06 -29.89
N ALA A 394 40.79 -9.40 -29.03
CA ALA A 394 42.23 -9.23 -29.27
C ALA A 394 42.95 -10.52 -29.73
N GLU A 395 42.21 -11.63 -29.92
CA GLU A 395 42.73 -12.91 -30.46
C GLU A 395 42.13 -13.28 -31.84
N LEU A 396 41.68 -12.28 -32.60
CA LEU A 396 41.44 -12.35 -34.05
C LEU A 396 42.30 -11.29 -34.74
#